data_AF-A0A972NGP7-F1
#
_entry.id   AF-A0A972NGP7-F1
#
_cell.length_a   1.000
_cell.length_b   1.000
_cell.length_c   1.000
_cell.angle_alpha   90.00
_cell.angle_beta   90.00
_cell.angle_gamma   90.00
#
_symmetry.space_group_name_H-M   'P 1'
#
loop_
_entity.id
_entity.type
_entity.pdbx_description
1 polymer ?
#
loop_
_entity_poly.entity_id
_entity_poly.type
_entity_poly.pdbx_seq_one_letter_code
_entity_poly.pdbx_strand_id
1 'polypeptide(L)' 'MTMDRMLRLTSGSVLLLVWLFGILPAKDVHWFWKAFLLFMSINQIQSAFTNWCPVMELYRRLGIKECKC' A
#
# COMPACT_ATOMS: atom_id res chain seq x y z
N MET A 1 17.52 5.53 -1.94
CA MET A 1 16.31 4.84 -2.45
C MET A 1 16.72 3.40 -2.77
N THR A 2 16.16 2.39 -2.11
CA THR A 2 16.46 0.96 -2.36
C THR A 2 15.40 0.34 -3.26
N MET A 3 15.67 -0.83 -3.86
CA MET A 3 14.71 -1.59 -4.69
C MET A 3 13.35 -1.74 -3.99
N ASP A 4 13.33 -2.06 -2.69
CA ASP A 4 12.10 -2.25 -1.90
C ASP A 4 11.30 -0.95 -1.74
N ARG A 5 11.96 0.20 -1.63
CA ARG A 5 11.27 1.50 -1.57
C ARG A 5 10.63 1.82 -2.91
N MET A 6 11.33 1.57 -4.02
CA MET A 6 10.77 1.82 -5.34
C MET A 6 9.60 0.89 -5.66
N LEU A 7 9.71 -0.39 -5.30
CA LEU A 7 8.62 -1.36 -5.46
C LEU A 7 7.38 -0.97 -4.65
N ARG A 8 7.55 -0.49 -3.40
CA ARG A 8 6.45 0.07 -2.59
C ARG A 8 5.85 1.33 -3.20
N LEU A 9 6.67 2.22 -3.75
CA LEU A 9 6.18 3.44 -4.40
C LEU A 9 5.37 3.12 -5.65
N THR A 10 5.89 2.25 -6.52
CA THR A 10 5.23 1.86 -7.77
C THR A 10 3.92 1.12 -7.49
N SER A 11 3.94 0.14 -6.57
CA SER A 11 2.72 -0.59 -6.19
C SER A 11 1.65 0.34 -5.60
N GLY A 12 2.01 1.22 -4.66
CA GLY A 12 1.08 2.19 -4.08
C GLY A 12 0.51 3.17 -5.11
N SER A 13 1.34 3.66 -6.03
CA SER A 13 0.93 4.58 -7.10
C SER A 13 -0.04 3.94 -8.08
N VAL A 14 0.24 2.70 -8.52
CA VAL A 14 -0.66 1.95 -9.40
C VAL A 14 -1.98 1.66 -8.71
N LEU A 15 -1.96 1.28 -7.42
CA LEU A 15 -3.19 1.04 -6.65
C LEU A 15 -4.04 2.32 -6.53
N LEU A 16 -3.40 3.48 -6.33
CA LEU A 16 -4.08 4.77 -6.26
C LEU A 16 -4.72 5.14 -7.62
N LEU A 17 -4.05 4.85 -8.74
CA LEU A 17 -4.61 5.03 -10.08
C LEU A 17 -5.83 4.12 -10.31
N VAL A 18 -5.72 2.83 -9.97
CA VAL A 18 -6.85 1.88 -10.07
C VAL A 18 -8.01 2.33 -9.18
N TRP A 19 -7.72 2.84 -7.99
CA TRP A 19 -8.74 3.37 -7.11
C TRP A 19 -9.43 4.60 -7.72
N LEU A 20 -8.67 5.55 -8.27
CA LEU A 20 -9.17 6.80 -8.82
C LEU A 20 -10.04 6.57 -10.07
N PHE A 21 -9.61 5.69 -10.97
CA PHE A 21 -10.29 5.46 -12.25
C PHE A 21 -11.28 4.30 -12.25
N GLY A 22 -11.06 3.28 -11.42
CA GLY A 22 -11.91 2.09 -11.36
C GLY A 22 -12.90 2.09 -10.20
N ILE A 23 -12.41 2.29 -8.97
CA ILE A 23 -13.21 2.07 -7.75
C ILE A 23 -14.02 3.29 -7.34
N LEU A 24 -13.43 4.48 -7.45
CA LEU A 24 -14.09 5.74 -7.10
C LEU A 24 -15.41 5.94 -7.87
N PRO A 25 -15.48 5.76 -9.21
CA PRO A 25 -16.73 5.91 -9.97
C PRO A 25 -17.71 4.74 -9.80
N ALA A 26 -17.27 3.57 -9.32
CA ALA A 26 -18.12 2.40 -9.16
C ALA A 26 -19.21 2.67 -8.09
N LYS A 27 -20.49 2.53 -8.46
CA LYS A 27 -21.63 2.79 -7.54
C LYS A 27 -21.92 1.61 -6.61
N ASP A 28 -21.57 0.40 -7.03
CA ASP A 28 -21.85 -0.84 -6.31
C ASP A 28 -20.85 -1.13 -5.17
N VAL A 29 -19.76 -0.36 -5.08
CA VAL A 29 -18.74 -0.54 -4.05
C VAL A 29 -19.10 0.28 -2.81
N HIS A 30 -19.31 -0.40 -1.69
CA HIS A 30 -19.59 0.23 -0.40
C HIS A 30 -18.49 1.24 -0.03
N TRP A 31 -18.89 2.38 0.56
CA TRP A 31 -18.01 3.49 0.93
C TRP A 31 -16.77 3.05 1.73
N PHE A 32 -16.95 2.10 2.66
CA PHE A 32 -15.88 1.54 3.46
C PHE A 32 -14.73 0.99 2.61
N TRP A 33 -15.03 0.23 1.55
CA TRP A 33 -14.00 -0.36 0.67
C TRP A 33 -13.28 0.70 -0.14
N LYS A 34 -13.97 1.78 -0.54
CA LYS A 34 -13.33 2.93 -1.19
C LYS A 34 -12.34 3.60 -0.24
N ALA A 35 -12.77 3.91 0.99
CA ALA A 35 -11.89 4.54 1.99
C ALA A 35 -10.71 3.63 2.35
N PHE A 36 -10.94 2.32 2.49
CA PHE A 36 -9.91 1.34 2.81
C PHE A 36 -8.84 1.24 1.71
N LEU A 37 -9.24 1.14 0.44
CA LEU A 37 -8.30 1.09 -0.68
C LEU A 37 -7.50 2.38 -0.83
N LEU A 38 -8.15 3.54 -0.64
CA LEU A 38 -7.47 4.82 -0.60
C LEU A 38 -6.42 4.85 0.51
N PHE A 39 -6.81 4.49 1.73
CA PHE A 39 -5.90 4.41 2.88
C PHE A 39 -4.71 3.49 2.59
N MET A 40 -4.95 2.29 2.05
CA MET A 40 -3.88 1.34 1.72
C MET A 40 -2.92 1.90 0.68
N SER A 41 -3.43 2.52 -0.40
CA SER A 41 -2.58 3.13 -1.43
C SER A 41 -1.68 4.24 -0.87
N ILE A 42 -2.24 5.12 -0.02
CA ILE A 42 -1.49 6.22 0.62
C ILE A 42 -0.43 5.67 1.58
N ASN A 43 -0.78 4.68 2.41
CA ASN A 43 0.17 4.08 3.35
C ASN A 43 1.35 3.42 2.63
N GLN A 44 1.10 2.79 1.48
CA GLN A 44 2.15 2.15 0.69
C GLN A 44 3.10 3.18 0.06
N ILE A 45 2.56 4.29 -0.44
CA ILE A 45 3.35 5.44 -0.91
C ILE A 45 4.16 6.04 0.25
N GLN A 46 3.54 6.29 1.40
CA GLN A 46 4.22 6.81 2.60
C GLN A 46 5.35 5.88 3.06
N SER A 47 5.14 4.56 2.99
CA SER A 47 6.15 3.57 3.36
C SER A 47 7.39 3.63 2.46
N ALA A 48 7.24 3.99 1.18
CA ALA A 48 8.38 4.18 0.29
C ALA A 48 9.32 5.29 0.78
N PHE A 49 8.80 6.33 1.43
CA PHE A 49 9.59 7.45 1.96
C PHE A 49 10.04 7.22 3.40
N THR A 50 9.14 6.77 4.27
CA THR A 50 9.37 6.66 5.71
C THR A 50 9.90 5.28 6.16
N ASN A 51 9.84 4.26 5.30
CA ASN A 51 10.05 2.83 5.62
C ASN A 51 9.11 2.27 6.67
N TRP A 52 8.11 3.04 7.09
CA TRP A 52 7.13 2.60 8.05
C TRP A 52 5.95 2.02 7.29
N CYS A 53 5.68 0.73 7.48
CA CYS A 53 4.49 0.06 6.98
C CYS A 53 3.92 -0.77 8.13
N PRO A 54 2.63 -0.58 8.50
CA PRO A 54 1.99 -1.36 9.55
C PRO A 54 2.09 -2.88 9.32
N VAL A 55 2.02 -3.30 8.04
CA VAL A 55 2.11 -4.71 7.65
C VAL A 55 3.52 -5.27 7.88
N MET A 56 4.57 -4.49 7.64
CA MET A 56 5.95 -4.93 7.93
C MET A 56 6.17 -5.11 9.43
N GLU A 57 5.62 -4.21 10.25
CA GLU A 57 5.65 -4.33 11.70
C GLU A 57 4.88 -5.58 12.18
N LEU A 58 3.70 -5.83 11.60
CA LEU A 58 2.94 -7.04 11.87
C LEU A 58 3.73 -8.30 11.51
N TYR A 59 4.37 -8.34 10.35
CA TYR A 59 5.19 -9.48 9.93
C TYR A 59 6.41 -9.70 10.81
N ARG A 60 7.07 -8.63 11.27
CA ARG A 60 8.15 -8.74 12.27
C ARG A 60 7.64 -9.33 13.58
N ARG A 61 6.44 -8.95 14.04
CA ARG A 61 5.80 -9.52 15.23
C ARG A 61 5.42 -10.99 15.06
N LEU A 62 5.06 -11.39 13.83
CA LEU A 62 4.81 -12.79 13.47
C LEU A 62 6.09 -13.61 13.26
N GLY A 63 7.27 -12.99 13.41
CA GLY A 63 8.56 -13.68 13.25
C GLY A 63 8.95 -13.95 11.80
N ILE A 64 8.27 -13.34 10.83
CA ILE A 64 8.60 -13.47 9.40
C ILE A 64 9.90 -12.70 9.15
N LYS A 65 10.92 -13.43 8.66
CA LYS A 65 12.23 -12.86 8.35
C LYS A 65 12.18 -12.16 7.01
N GLU A 66 12.77 -10.97 6.94
CA GLU A 66 13.04 -10.30 5.67
C GLU A 66 14.09 -11.11 4.90
N CYS A 67 13.83 -11.38 3.62
CA CYS A 67 14.87 -11.90 2.73
C CYS A 67 16.00 -10.88 2.66
N LYS A 68 17.18 -11.27 3.14
CA LYS A 68 18.42 -10.53 2.88
C LYS A 68 18.99 -11.02 1.56
N CYS A 69 19.03 -10.15 0.57
CA CYS A 69 19.91 -10.31 -0.58
C CYS A 69 21.35 -10.06 -0.12
#